data_AF-A0AAP0MSF9-F1
#
_entry.id   AF-A0AAP0MSF9-F1
#
_cell.length_a   1.000
_cell.length_b   1.000
_cell.length_c   1.000
_cell.angle_alpha   90.00
_cell.angle_beta   90.00
_cell.angle_gamma   90.00
#
_symmetry.space_group_name_H-M   'P 1'
#
loop_
_entity.id
_entity.type
_entity.pdbx_description
1 polymer ?
#
loop_
_entity_poly.entity_id
_entity_poly.type
_entity_poly.pdbx_seq_one_letter_code
_entity_poly.pdbx_strand_id
1 'polypeptide(L)' 'MLDFEGSDTVVAEGRWSSSDPNALVHHIPLGSNAVRVWVDIARQPLKFLWKVTPYMTTIEESIGSTIAWPADRVIMFAPN' A
#
# COMPACT_ATOMS: atom_id res chain seq x y z
N MET A 1 2.29 5.02 -4.64
CA MET A 1 2.11 5.17 -3.18
C MET A 1 3.16 6.11 -2.64
N LEU A 2 2.74 7.11 -1.89
CA LEU A 2 3.63 8.05 -1.19
C LEU A 2 3.97 7.52 0.21
N ASP A 3 5.07 7.99 0.78
CA ASP A 3 5.48 7.67 2.14
C ASP A 3 4.38 8.04 3.14
N PHE A 4 4.03 7.09 4.02
CA PHE A 4 3.00 7.31 5.02
C PHE A 4 3.46 8.27 6.13
N GLU A 5 4.77 8.46 6.30
CA GLU A 5 5.34 9.37 7.30
C GLU A 5 5.21 10.86 6.94
N GLY A 6 4.68 11.16 5.75
CA GLY A 6 4.32 12.53 5.39
C GLY A 6 5.03 13.09 4.17
N SER A 7 6.09 12.44 3.69
CA SER A 7 6.81 12.90 2.49
C SER A 7 6.10 12.52 1.19
N ASP A 8 6.27 13.33 0.16
CA ASP A 8 5.79 13.02 -1.21
C ASP A 8 6.75 12.07 -1.97
N THR A 9 7.61 11.37 -1.23
CA THR A 9 8.48 10.35 -1.81
C THR A 9 7.63 9.15 -2.23
N VAL A 10 7.75 8.76 -3.50
CA VAL A 10 7.13 7.52 -3.97
C VAL A 10 7.88 6.32 -3.36
N VAL A 11 7.18 5.53 -2.54
CA VAL A 11 7.74 4.33 -1.91
C VAL A 11 7.47 3.07 -2.71
N ALA A 12 6.35 3.02 -3.43
CA ALA A 12 5.95 1.88 -4.25
C ALA A 12 5.03 2.29 -5.40
N GLU A 13 5.06 1.50 -6.47
CA GLU A 13 4.06 1.50 -7.53
C GLU A 13 3.22 0.23 -7.48
N GLY A 14 1.97 0.35 -7.90
CA GLY A 14 1.02 -0.73 -7.76
C GLY A 14 -0.32 -0.40 -8.35
N ARG A 15 -1.23 -1.36 -8.24
CA ARG A 15 -2.60 -1.27 -8.76
C ARG A 15 -3.59 -1.14 -7.62
N TRP A 16 -4.50 -0.18 -7.74
CA TRP A 16 -5.62 -0.06 -6.82
C TRP A 16 -6.51 -1.30 -6.90
N SER A 17 -6.72 -1.97 -5.77
CA SER A 17 -7.53 -3.19 -5.69
C SER A 17 -8.91 -2.93 -5.09
N SER A 18 -9.00 -2.12 -4.02
CA SER A 18 -10.29 -1.82 -3.37
C SER A 18 -10.19 -0.64 -2.40
N SER A 19 -11.32 0.02 -2.13
CA SER A 19 -11.53 0.95 -1.01
C SER A 19 -12.70 0.55 -0.11
N ASP A 20 -13.24 -0.66 -0.27
CA ASP A 20 -14.26 -1.21 0.64
C ASP A 20 -13.62 -1.47 2.02
N PRO A 21 -14.11 -0.85 3.11
CA PRO A 21 -13.58 -1.06 4.46
C PRO A 21 -13.59 -2.53 4.93
N ASN A 22 -14.46 -3.36 4.35
CA ASN A 22 -14.56 -4.79 4.67
C ASN A 22 -13.66 -5.67 3.79
N ALA A 23 -13.02 -5.11 2.75
CA ALA A 23 -12.07 -5.85 1.95
C ALA A 23 -10.92 -6.35 2.84
N LEU A 24 -10.53 -7.62 2.66
CA LEU A 24 -9.48 -8.22 3.48
C LEU A 24 -8.09 -7.96 2.90
N VAL A 25 -7.14 -7.64 3.77
CA VAL A 25 -5.70 -7.65 3.54
C VAL A 25 -5.11 -8.63 4.55
N HIS A 26 -4.57 -9.76 4.08
CA HIS A 26 -4.07 -10.84 4.96
C HIS A 26 -5.07 -11.23 6.07
N HIS A 27 -6.33 -11.45 5.70
CA HIS A 27 -7.44 -11.81 6.60
C HIS A 27 -7.89 -10.72 7.59
N ILE A 28 -7.31 -9.52 7.55
CA ILE A 28 -7.71 -8.38 8.36
C ILE A 28 -8.53 -7.40 7.52
N PRO A 29 -9.69 -6.92 8.00
CA PRO A 29 -10.44 -5.85 7.32
C PRO A 29 -9.60 -4.60 7.09
N LEU A 30 -9.74 -4.00 5.91
CA LEU A 30 -8.98 -2.83 5.49
C LEU A 30 -9.17 -1.63 6.42
N GLY A 31 -10.43 -1.40 6.82
CA GLY A 31 -10.86 -0.27 7.65
C GLY A 31 -11.10 1.02 6.86
N SER A 32 -11.59 2.04 7.55
CA SER A 32 -11.85 3.37 6.97
C SER A 32 -10.55 4.09 6.60
N ASN A 33 -10.63 4.99 5.61
CA ASN A 33 -9.51 5.83 5.14
C ASN A 33 -8.28 5.04 4.65
N ALA A 34 -8.48 3.78 4.29
CA ALA A 34 -7.46 2.89 3.79
C ALA A 34 -7.87 2.34 2.43
N VAL A 35 -6.87 1.99 1.63
CA VAL A 35 -7.04 1.40 0.30
C VAL A 35 -6.20 0.14 0.23
N ARG A 36 -6.73 -0.89 -0.43
CA ARG A 36 -5.98 -2.10 -0.74
C ARG A 36 -5.28 -1.91 -2.06
N VAL A 37 -3.96 -2.03 -2.06
CA VAL A 37 -3.11 -1.86 -3.24
C VAL A 37 -2.33 -3.14 -3.46
N TRP A 38 -2.30 -3.61 -4.70
CA TRP A 38 -1.36 -4.65 -5.14
C TRP A 38 -0.02 -4.00 -5.46
N VAL A 39 1.08 -4.48 -4.88
CA VAL A 39 2.41 -3.89 -5.09
C VAL A 39 3.10 -4.55 -6.28
N ASP A 40 3.45 -3.74 -7.27
CA ASP A 40 4.15 -4.21 -8.48
C ASP A 40 5.66 -3.85 -8.42
N ILE A 41 6.02 -2.67 -7.89
CA ILE A 41 7.42 -2.19 -7.83
C ILE A 41 7.71 -1.54 -6.48
N ALA A 42 8.79 -1.95 -5.81
CA ALA A 42 9.35 -1.24 -4.66
C ALA A 42 10.29 -0.12 -5.13
N ARG A 43 9.97 1.14 -4.84
CA ARG A 43 10.84 2.30 -5.12
C ARG A 43 11.73 2.64 -3.93
N GLN A 44 11.27 2.34 -2.72
CA GLN A 44 12.02 2.48 -1.47
C GLN A 44 11.97 1.13 -0.71
N PRO A 45 12.79 0.13 -1.09
CA PRO A 45 12.68 -1.26 -0.61
C PRO A 45 12.70 -1.41 0.92
N LEU A 46 13.55 -0.64 1.59
CA LEU A 46 13.78 -0.71 3.05
C LEU A 46 12.80 0.12 3.89
N LYS A 47 11.89 0.87 3.26
CA LYS A 47 10.85 1.61 3.99
C LYS A 47 9.83 0.63 4.57
N PHE A 48 9.27 0.98 5.72
CA PHE A 48 8.28 0.14 6.39
C PHE A 48 6.92 0.21 5.70
N LEU A 49 6.09 -0.81 5.94
CA LEU A 49 4.67 -0.79 5.63
C LEU A 49 3.91 0.07 6.65
N TRP A 50 2.82 0.73 6.21
CA TRP A 50 1.93 1.45 7.11
C TRP A 50 1.26 0.54 8.14
N LYS A 51 0.86 -0.67 7.71
CA LYS A 51 0.38 -1.75 8.58
C LYS A 51 1.28 -2.97 8.38
N VAL A 52 2.28 -3.12 9.24
CA VAL A 52 3.16 -4.30 9.24
C VAL A 52 2.38 -5.55 9.65
N THR A 53 2.83 -6.69 9.15
CA THR A 53 2.32 -8.02 9.53
C THR A 53 3.49 -8.89 9.96
N PRO A 54 3.26 -10.04 10.61
CA PRO A 54 4.34 -10.99 10.90
C PRO A 54 5.09 -11.52 9.67
N TYR A 55 4.53 -11.36 8.47
CA TYR A 55 5.11 -11.86 7.21
C TYR A 55 5.77 -10.76 6.36
N MET A 56 5.38 -9.50 6.57
CA MET A 56 5.82 -8.38 5.75
C MET A 56 5.92 -7.13 6.63
N THR A 57 7.10 -6.55 6.64
CA THR A 57 7.47 -5.34 7.37
C THR A 57 7.92 -4.24 6.43
N THR A 58 8.54 -4.58 5.30
CA THR A 58 9.08 -3.62 4.33
C THR A 58 8.29 -3.57 3.03
N ILE A 59 8.54 -2.54 2.22
CA ILE A 59 7.95 -2.43 0.88
C ILE A 59 8.44 -3.56 -0.03
N GLU A 60 9.72 -3.96 0.06
CA GLU A 60 10.28 -5.05 -0.75
C GLU A 60 9.55 -6.37 -0.53
N GLU A 61 9.27 -6.71 0.73
CA GLU A 61 8.56 -7.94 1.10
C GLU A 61 7.11 -7.96 0.60
N SER A 62 6.54 -6.80 0.24
CA SER A 62 5.16 -6.70 -0.23
C SER A 62 4.98 -6.88 -1.74
N ILE A 63 6.06 -6.94 -2.53
CA ILE A 63 6.00 -7.13 -3.98
C ILE A 63 5.25 -8.43 -4.31
N GLY A 64 4.25 -8.34 -5.19
CA GLY A 64 3.42 -9.48 -5.56
C GLY A 64 2.36 -9.86 -4.52
N SER A 65 2.10 -8.99 -3.55
CA SER A 65 1.02 -9.12 -2.56
C SER A 65 0.15 -7.85 -2.52
N THR A 66 -0.94 -7.92 -1.74
CA THR A 66 -1.76 -6.76 -1.41
C THR A 66 -1.43 -6.22 -0.03
N ILE A 67 -1.36 -4.91 0.11
CA ILE A 67 -1.20 -4.21 1.39
C ILE A 67 -2.28 -3.16 1.60
N ALA A 68 -2.47 -2.77 2.85
CA ALA A 68 -3.27 -1.60 3.20
C ALA A 68 -2.38 -0.35 3.16
N TRP A 69 -2.86 0.72 2.52
CA TRP A 69 -2.19 2.01 2.50
C TRP A 69 -3.16 3.14 2.85
N PRO A 70 -2.71 4.28 3.40
CA PRO A 70 -3.58 5.43 3.63
C PRO A 70 -4.13 5.94 2.29
N ALA A 71 -5.45 6.19 2.24
CA ALA A 71 -6.12 6.63 1.02
C ALA A 71 -5.58 7.98 0.50
N ASP A 72 -5.24 8.90 1.41
CA ASP A 72 -4.65 10.21 1.13
C ASP A 72 -3.17 10.13 0.69
N ARG A 73 -2.54 8.95 0.78
CA ARG A 73 -1.17 8.68 0.35
C ARG A 73 -1.09 7.85 -0.93
N VAL A 74 -2.19 7.76 -1.67
CA VAL A 74 -2.23 7.13 -3.00
C VAL A 74 -2.61 8.14 -4.06
N ILE A 75 -1.69 8.35 -4.99
CA ILE A 75 -1.90 9.13 -6.21
C ILE A 75 -2.24 8.17 -7.36
N MET A 76 -3.31 8.46 -8.10
CA MET A 76 -3.67 7.74 -9.32
C MET A 76 -3.22 8.52 -10.54
N PHE A 77 -2.56 7.85 -11.47
CA PHE A 77 -2.31 8.39 -12.79
C PHE A 77 -3.48 7.96 -13.69
N ALA A 78 -4.13 8.91 -14.35
CA ALA A 78 -5.05 8.58 -15.42
C ALA A 78 -4.25 7.98 -16.59
N PRO A 79 -4.76 6.95 -17.28
CA PRO A 79 -4.16 6.53 -18.54
C PRO A 79 -4.23 7.70 -19.54
N ASN A 80 -3.13 7.93 -20.25
CA ASN A 80 -3.04 8.88 -21.35
C ASN A 80 -3.85 8.40 -22.56
#